data_AF-A0A2A2RP14-F1
#
_entry.id   AF-A0A2A2RP14-F1
#
_cell.length_a   1.000
_cell.length_b   1.000
_cell.length_c   1.000
_cell.angle_alpha   90.00
_cell.angle_beta   90.00
_cell.angle_gamma   90.00
#
_symmetry.space_group_name_H-M   'P 1'
#
loop_
_entity.id
_entity.type
_entity.pdbx_description
1 polymer ?
#
loop_
_entity_poly.entity_id
_entity_poly.type
_entity_poly.pdbx_seq_one_letter_code
_entity_poly.pdbx_strand_id
1 'polypeptide(L)'
;MVTLNFMHRFSLSLILAALSALLISPIRVAADLIWTPQSGWQAQGGVLAGLGSDEGRNALDFMNKARAAEEAGQSSTALKAYTVVVKKYPNSIFAAEALYHTGLIYQKRQQYYKAFDTYQSMLGRYPNSEKFTQVIGEQYRIASLLAEGQRSRIWGMFPGFRNREKSVEYFEIMVRTAPYSDYAPLALMNAARGYKKISEEEAAIDALDRMINTYPRSALTPDAYLRIAETHASLVDGPYYDQAATKDAITYYEDYMILFPSDIGGMATAEKGLANMKQVLARSKLTMGEYYYKYRKNYQAAKVFYNEAITVYPDSEVAAEARTKLAVIDAVLQRQSGNASANPEPAAPAAAKKKRFGIF
;
A
#
# COMPACT_ATOMS: atom_id res chain seq x y z
N MET A 1 66.96 2.27 -40.82
CA MET A 1 66.35 1.43 -41.89
C MET A 1 65.69 0.26 -41.19
N VAL A 2 64.34 0.22 -41.11
CA VAL A 2 63.46 -0.65 -41.95
C VAL A 2 63.59 -2.12 -41.48
N THR A 3 62.61 -2.90 -41.01
CA THR A 3 61.13 -2.87 -40.95
C THR A 3 60.63 -4.07 -40.11
N LEU A 4 59.41 -3.94 -39.56
CA LEU A 4 58.35 -4.93 -39.28
C LEU A 4 58.67 -6.39 -38.92
N ASN A 5 58.09 -6.86 -37.81
CA ASN A 5 57.13 -7.99 -37.86
C ASN A 5 56.20 -7.97 -36.64
N PHE A 6 54.92 -7.64 -36.87
CA PHE A 6 53.85 -7.70 -35.89
C PHE A 6 52.82 -8.70 -36.43
N MET A 7 52.86 -9.95 -35.97
CA MET A 7 51.81 -10.93 -36.30
C MET A 7 51.47 -11.83 -35.10
N HIS A 8 50.15 -11.93 -34.90
CA HIS A 8 49.38 -12.95 -34.19
C HIS A 8 49.43 -13.05 -32.67
N ARG A 9 48.55 -12.29 -32.00
CA ARG A 9 47.77 -12.74 -30.83
C ARG A 9 46.41 -12.02 -30.72
N PHE A 10 45.53 -12.16 -31.71
CA PHE A 10 44.14 -11.70 -31.60
C PHE A 10 43.21 -12.60 -32.43
N SER A 11 42.95 -13.82 -31.97
CA SER A 11 41.99 -14.71 -32.64
C SER A 11 41.48 -15.87 -31.78
N LEU A 12 41.26 -15.65 -30.48
CA LEU A 12 40.51 -16.62 -29.66
C LEU A 12 39.44 -16.01 -28.74
N SER A 13 39.50 -14.72 -28.42
CA SER A 13 38.54 -14.09 -27.50
C SER A 13 37.22 -13.63 -28.16
N LEU A 14 37.15 -13.56 -29.48
CA LEU A 14 35.96 -13.12 -30.22
C LEU A 14 35.03 -14.28 -30.62
N ILE A 15 35.50 -15.52 -30.59
CA ILE A 15 34.67 -16.70 -30.91
C ILE A 15 33.88 -17.16 -29.66
N LEU A 16 34.41 -16.93 -28.45
CA LEU A 16 33.68 -17.25 -27.21
C LEU A 16 32.54 -16.26 -26.90
N ALA A 17 32.66 -15.00 -27.30
CA ALA A 17 31.62 -13.99 -27.11
C ALA A 17 30.44 -14.12 -28.10
N ALA A 18 30.67 -14.77 -29.25
CA ALA A 18 29.62 -15.06 -30.23
C ALA A 18 28.83 -16.33 -29.89
N LEU A 19 29.40 -17.27 -29.10
CA LEU A 19 28.70 -18.49 -28.65
C LEU A 19 27.92 -18.30 -27.34
N SER A 20 28.23 -17.30 -26.51
CA SER A 20 27.47 -17.00 -25.30
C SER A 20 26.20 -16.16 -25.55
N ALA A 21 26.06 -15.54 -26.73
CA ALA A 21 24.89 -14.74 -27.09
C ALA A 21 23.75 -15.57 -27.74
N LEU A 22 23.94 -16.88 -27.89
CA LEU A 22 23.00 -17.77 -28.60
C LEU A 22 22.35 -18.84 -27.69
N LEU A 23 22.58 -18.79 -26.38
CA LEU A 23 21.95 -19.70 -25.43
C LEU A 23 21.22 -18.90 -24.35
N ILE A 24 19.89 -19.15 -24.31
CA ILE A 24 18.89 -18.66 -23.35
C ILE A 24 18.25 -17.31 -23.71
N SER A 25 17.79 -17.17 -24.95
CA SER A 25 16.45 -16.60 -25.14
C SER A 25 15.47 -17.74 -24.94
N PRO A 26 14.60 -17.75 -23.90
CA PRO A 26 13.50 -18.69 -23.88
C PRO A 26 12.63 -18.33 -25.09
N ILE A 27 12.68 -19.17 -26.13
CA ILE A 27 11.70 -19.12 -27.21
C ILE A 27 10.36 -19.35 -26.52
N ARG A 28 9.59 -18.27 -26.31
CA ARG A 28 8.22 -18.36 -25.83
C ARG A 28 7.40 -18.91 -26.99
N VAL A 29 7.21 -20.22 -27.02
CA VAL A 29 6.22 -20.86 -27.88
C VAL A 29 4.91 -20.90 -27.10
N ALA A 30 4.34 -19.74 -26.80
CA ALA A 30 2.91 -19.67 -26.55
C ALA A 30 2.28 -19.52 -27.94
N ALA A 31 1.52 -20.53 -28.35
CA ALA A 31 0.80 -20.45 -29.61
C ALA A 31 -0.40 -19.52 -29.39
N ASP A 32 -0.43 -18.38 -30.08
CA ASP A 32 -1.57 -17.45 -30.01
C ASP A 32 -2.84 -18.23 -30.37
N LEU A 33 -3.81 -18.23 -29.44
CA LEU A 33 -5.11 -18.86 -29.66
C LEU A 33 -6.06 -17.86 -30.33
N ILE A 34 -6.55 -18.24 -31.51
CA ILE A 34 -7.46 -17.41 -32.30
C ILE A 34 -8.78 -18.16 -32.51
N TRP A 35 -9.90 -17.49 -32.25
CA TRP A 35 -11.24 -18.00 -32.53
C TRP A 35 -11.85 -17.31 -33.75
N THR A 36 -12.43 -18.10 -34.66
CA THR A 36 -13.42 -17.59 -35.61
C THR A 36 -14.67 -18.48 -35.65
N PRO A 37 -15.87 -17.94 -35.92
CA PRO A 37 -17.08 -18.76 -36.04
C PRO A 37 -17.00 -19.81 -37.15
N GLN A 38 -16.21 -19.58 -38.20
CA GLN A 38 -16.06 -20.49 -39.33
C GLN A 38 -15.03 -21.59 -39.09
N SER A 39 -13.90 -21.27 -38.47
CA SER A 39 -12.76 -22.19 -38.29
C SER A 39 -12.64 -22.79 -36.89
N GLY A 40 -13.38 -22.26 -35.92
CA GLY A 40 -13.23 -22.62 -34.52
C GLY A 40 -11.95 -22.04 -33.89
N TRP A 41 -11.48 -22.64 -32.81
CA TRP A 41 -10.20 -22.29 -32.19
C TRP A 41 -9.02 -22.84 -32.99
N GLN A 42 -8.03 -21.99 -33.22
CA GLN A 42 -6.79 -22.30 -33.92
C GLN A 42 -5.59 -21.83 -33.10
N ALA A 43 -4.46 -22.54 -33.21
CA ALA A 43 -3.19 -22.18 -32.59
C ALA A 43 -2.22 -21.66 -33.65
N GLN A 44 -1.76 -20.41 -33.53
CA GLN A 44 -0.82 -19.79 -34.48
C GLN A 44 0.62 -20.27 -34.16
N GLY A 45 1.38 -20.71 -35.17
CA GLY A 45 2.78 -21.12 -34.99
C GLY A 45 3.21 -22.49 -35.56
N GLY A 46 2.29 -23.22 -36.20
CA GLY A 46 2.63 -24.46 -36.89
C GLY A 46 2.45 -25.73 -36.05
N VAL A 47 1.59 -26.60 -36.58
CA VAL A 47 1.56 -28.07 -36.48
C VAL A 47 2.02 -28.69 -35.14
N LEU A 48 1.03 -29.04 -34.30
CA LEU A 48 1.03 -30.18 -33.35
C LEU A 48 1.59 -30.01 -31.93
N ALA A 49 1.96 -28.83 -31.45
CA ALA A 49 2.21 -28.67 -30.02
C ALA A 49 0.88 -28.66 -29.22
N GLY A 50 0.35 -29.84 -28.91
CA GLY A 50 -0.81 -30.01 -28.01
C GLY A 50 -2.13 -30.43 -28.68
N LEU A 51 -2.23 -30.41 -30.01
CA LEU A 51 -3.42 -30.89 -30.77
C LEU A 51 -3.21 -32.26 -31.45
N GLY A 52 -1.99 -32.79 -31.41
CA GLY A 52 -1.67 -34.10 -31.97
C GLY A 52 -2.17 -35.28 -31.14
N SER A 53 -2.40 -35.06 -29.83
CA SER A 53 -2.95 -36.07 -28.93
C SER A 53 -4.47 -36.10 -28.95
N ASP A 54 -5.05 -37.25 -28.62
CA ASP A 54 -6.50 -37.38 -28.46
C ASP A 54 -7.06 -36.44 -27.39
N GLU A 55 -6.30 -36.20 -26.32
CA GLU A 55 -6.64 -35.21 -25.29
C GLU A 55 -6.72 -33.79 -25.87
N GLY A 56 -5.78 -33.42 -26.73
CA GLY A 56 -5.76 -32.13 -27.43
C GLY A 56 -6.97 -31.92 -28.33
N ARG A 57 -7.30 -32.94 -29.14
CA ARG A 57 -8.46 -32.92 -30.04
C ARG A 57 -9.77 -32.88 -29.27
N ASN A 58 -9.88 -33.67 -28.21
CA ASN A 58 -11.06 -33.67 -27.36
C ASN A 58 -11.22 -32.34 -26.63
N ALA A 59 -10.13 -31.74 -26.12
CA ALA A 59 -10.16 -30.42 -25.52
C ALA A 59 -10.63 -29.35 -26.52
N LEU A 60 -10.15 -29.40 -27.77
CA LEU A 60 -10.57 -28.52 -28.85
C LEU A 60 -12.07 -28.63 -29.16
N ASP A 61 -12.62 -29.85 -29.24
CA ASP A 61 -14.06 -30.06 -29.48
C ASP A 61 -14.91 -29.39 -28.39
N PHE A 62 -14.59 -29.65 -27.11
CA PHE A 62 -15.28 -29.00 -25.99
C PHE A 62 -15.09 -27.48 -25.99
N MET A 63 -13.91 -26.98 -26.36
CA MET A 63 -13.62 -25.56 -26.45
C MET A 63 -14.46 -24.89 -27.54
N ASN A 64 -14.54 -25.49 -28.74
CA ASN A 64 -15.36 -25.01 -29.85
C ASN A 64 -16.85 -25.01 -29.48
N LYS A 65 -17.33 -26.10 -28.87
CA LYS A 65 -18.71 -26.20 -28.37
C LYS A 65 -19.01 -25.12 -27.33
N ALA A 66 -18.09 -24.88 -26.40
CA ALA A 66 -18.27 -23.88 -25.36
C ALA A 66 -18.37 -22.48 -25.95
N ARG A 67 -17.48 -22.14 -26.88
CA ARG A 67 -17.42 -20.83 -27.51
C ARG A 67 -18.61 -20.54 -28.41
N ALA A 68 -19.04 -21.52 -29.22
CA ALA A 68 -20.26 -21.41 -30.01
C ALA A 68 -21.51 -21.21 -29.13
N ALA A 69 -21.60 -21.93 -28.00
CA ALA A 69 -22.70 -21.75 -27.05
C ALA A 69 -22.65 -20.38 -26.35
N GLU A 70 -21.46 -19.84 -26.07
CA GLU A 70 -21.28 -18.51 -25.50
C GLU A 70 -21.78 -17.41 -26.45
N GLU A 71 -21.42 -17.50 -27.74
CA GLU A 71 -21.88 -16.57 -28.77
C GLU A 71 -23.39 -16.66 -29.01
N ALA A 72 -23.97 -17.86 -28.90
CA ALA A 72 -25.41 -18.07 -28.93
C ALA A 72 -26.14 -17.59 -27.65
N GLY A 73 -25.42 -17.02 -26.67
CA GLY A 73 -25.99 -16.56 -25.40
C GLY A 73 -26.37 -17.69 -24.42
N GLN A 74 -26.09 -18.95 -24.76
CA GLN A 74 -26.40 -20.14 -23.98
C GLN A 74 -25.39 -20.35 -22.85
N SER A 75 -25.37 -19.41 -21.89
CA SER A 75 -24.37 -19.32 -20.82
C SER A 75 -24.21 -20.63 -20.03
N SER A 76 -25.30 -21.35 -19.74
CA SER A 76 -25.24 -22.62 -19.00
C SER A 76 -24.56 -23.73 -19.78
N THR A 77 -24.80 -23.80 -21.10
CA THR A 77 -24.18 -24.79 -21.99
C THR A 77 -22.69 -24.49 -22.15
N ALA A 78 -22.35 -23.21 -22.37
CA ALA A 78 -20.97 -22.74 -22.46
C ALA A 78 -20.17 -23.08 -21.19
N LEU A 79 -20.71 -22.73 -20.00
CA LEU A 79 -20.06 -23.01 -18.71
C LEU A 79 -19.83 -24.51 -18.50
N LYS A 80 -20.80 -25.37 -18.88
CA LYS A 80 -20.63 -26.83 -18.79
C LYS A 80 -19.47 -27.30 -19.67
N ALA A 81 -19.40 -26.84 -20.93
CA ALA A 81 -18.36 -27.26 -21.86
C ALA A 81 -16.97 -26.73 -21.46
N TYR A 82 -16.83 -25.45 -21.08
CA TYR A 82 -15.57 -24.92 -20.55
C TYR A 82 -15.12 -25.65 -19.28
N THR A 83 -16.05 -26.02 -18.39
CA THR A 83 -15.72 -26.82 -17.19
C THR A 83 -15.13 -28.17 -17.56
N VAL A 84 -15.60 -28.81 -18.64
CA VAL A 84 -15.01 -30.07 -19.12
C VAL A 84 -13.56 -29.85 -19.56
N VAL A 85 -13.28 -28.79 -20.32
CA VAL A 85 -11.91 -28.44 -20.74
C VAL A 85 -10.99 -28.33 -19.52
N VAL A 86 -11.39 -27.55 -18.52
CA VAL A 86 -10.57 -27.27 -17.34
C VAL A 86 -10.36 -28.48 -16.43
N LYS A 87 -11.38 -29.34 -16.31
CA LYS A 87 -11.34 -30.50 -15.40
C LYS A 87 -10.70 -31.74 -16.02
N LYS A 88 -11.03 -32.04 -17.29
CA LYS A 88 -10.54 -33.25 -17.97
C LYS A 88 -9.23 -33.01 -18.71
N TYR A 89 -8.99 -31.79 -19.19
CA TYR A 89 -7.81 -31.46 -19.97
C TYR A 89 -7.05 -30.25 -19.37
N PRO A 90 -6.68 -30.30 -18.08
CA PRO A 90 -6.08 -29.18 -17.37
C PRO A 90 -4.74 -28.73 -17.97
N ASN A 91 -3.99 -29.62 -18.62
CA ASN A 91 -2.70 -29.30 -19.25
C ASN A 91 -2.84 -28.89 -20.72
N SER A 92 -4.07 -28.85 -21.26
CA SER A 92 -4.30 -28.41 -22.63
C SER A 92 -4.02 -26.92 -22.79
N ILE A 93 -3.60 -26.53 -23.99
CA ILE A 93 -3.39 -25.12 -24.36
C ILE A 93 -4.68 -24.28 -24.17
N PHE A 94 -5.85 -24.91 -24.20
CA PHE A 94 -7.16 -24.26 -24.04
C PHE A 94 -7.58 -24.05 -22.58
N ALA A 95 -6.92 -24.67 -21.60
CA ALA A 95 -7.43 -24.69 -20.23
C ALA A 95 -7.45 -23.29 -19.59
N ALA A 96 -6.44 -22.45 -19.86
CA ALA A 96 -6.41 -21.06 -19.41
C ALA A 96 -7.48 -20.22 -20.12
N GLU A 97 -7.62 -20.36 -21.44
CA GLU A 97 -8.63 -19.66 -22.25
C GLU A 97 -10.06 -20.01 -21.79
N ALA A 98 -10.31 -21.29 -21.50
CA ALA A 98 -11.59 -21.75 -20.97
C ALA A 98 -11.93 -21.12 -19.61
N LEU A 99 -10.95 -20.96 -18.72
CA LEU A 99 -11.15 -20.25 -17.45
C LEU A 99 -11.42 -18.76 -17.68
N TYR A 100 -10.69 -18.12 -18.60
CA TYR A 100 -10.91 -16.72 -18.95
C TYR A 100 -12.37 -16.48 -19.40
N HIS A 101 -12.85 -17.26 -20.37
CA HIS A 101 -14.23 -17.16 -20.84
C HIS A 101 -15.28 -17.55 -19.79
N THR A 102 -14.98 -18.53 -18.93
CA THR A 102 -15.83 -18.88 -17.79
C THR A 102 -16.01 -17.66 -16.85
N GLY A 103 -14.93 -16.94 -16.57
CA GLY A 103 -14.96 -15.70 -15.78
C GLY A 103 -15.80 -14.61 -16.45
N LEU A 104 -15.63 -14.39 -17.76
CA LEU A 104 -16.41 -13.41 -18.53
C LEU A 104 -17.91 -13.70 -18.48
N ILE A 105 -18.30 -14.96 -18.62
CA ILE A 105 -19.71 -15.37 -18.50
C ILE A 105 -20.25 -15.09 -17.09
N TYR A 106 -19.49 -15.41 -16.04
CA TYR A 106 -19.91 -15.11 -14.68
C TYR A 106 -20.04 -13.61 -14.43
N GLN A 107 -19.11 -12.81 -14.94
CA GLN A 107 -19.14 -11.35 -14.84
C GLN A 107 -20.34 -10.75 -15.57
N LYS A 108 -20.64 -11.19 -16.80
CA LYS A 108 -21.84 -10.78 -17.56
C LYS A 108 -23.14 -11.11 -16.80
N ARG A 109 -23.14 -12.21 -16.04
CA ARG A 109 -24.26 -12.62 -15.17
C ARG A 109 -24.24 -11.94 -13.79
N GLN A 110 -23.34 -10.98 -13.57
CA GLN A 110 -23.11 -10.27 -12.29
C GLN A 110 -22.79 -11.21 -11.12
N GLN A 111 -22.26 -12.41 -11.41
CA GLN A 111 -21.80 -13.37 -10.41
C GLN A 111 -20.34 -13.06 -10.03
N TYR A 112 -20.12 -11.83 -9.55
CA TYR A 112 -18.79 -11.26 -9.29
C TYR A 112 -17.86 -12.16 -8.46
N TYR A 113 -18.34 -12.82 -7.41
CA TYR A 113 -17.49 -13.71 -6.62
C TYR A 113 -16.97 -14.90 -7.43
N LYS A 114 -17.87 -15.58 -8.16
CA LYS A 114 -17.48 -16.70 -9.03
C LYS A 114 -16.57 -16.26 -10.16
N ALA A 115 -16.81 -15.07 -10.73
CA ALA A 115 -15.96 -14.52 -11.77
C ALA A 115 -14.53 -14.29 -11.23
N PHE A 116 -14.41 -13.61 -10.08
CA PHE A 116 -13.12 -13.35 -9.44
C PHE A 116 -12.39 -14.65 -9.06
N ASP A 117 -13.07 -15.62 -8.47
CA ASP A 117 -12.47 -16.91 -8.09
C ASP A 117 -12.01 -17.72 -9.31
N THR A 118 -12.78 -17.66 -10.42
CA THR A 118 -12.41 -18.33 -11.68
C THR A 118 -11.14 -17.69 -12.26
N TYR A 119 -11.09 -16.36 -12.28
CA TYR A 119 -9.90 -15.61 -12.69
C TYR A 119 -8.70 -15.91 -11.78
N GLN A 120 -8.89 -15.93 -10.46
CA GLN A 120 -7.83 -16.26 -9.51
C GLN A 120 -7.30 -17.69 -9.73
N SER A 121 -8.20 -18.64 -10.00
CA SER A 121 -7.78 -20.00 -10.35
C SER A 121 -6.98 -20.05 -11.65
N MET A 122 -7.27 -19.17 -12.62
CA MET A 122 -6.49 -19.09 -13.85
C MET A 122 -5.08 -18.57 -13.58
N LEU A 123 -4.95 -17.48 -12.83
CA LEU A 123 -3.66 -16.88 -12.49
C LEU A 123 -2.79 -17.83 -11.66
N GLY A 124 -3.39 -18.60 -10.74
CA GLY A 124 -2.67 -19.57 -9.92
C GLY A 124 -2.24 -20.83 -10.69
N ARG A 125 -3.08 -21.34 -11.60
CA ARG A 125 -2.80 -22.60 -12.35
C ARG A 125 -2.01 -22.37 -13.63
N TYR A 126 -2.18 -21.22 -14.26
CA TYR A 126 -1.60 -20.86 -15.56
C TYR A 126 -0.96 -19.46 -15.52
N PRO A 127 0.04 -19.23 -14.64
CA PRO A 127 0.65 -17.90 -14.46
C PRO A 127 1.37 -17.39 -15.72
N ASN A 128 1.76 -18.29 -16.64
CA ASN A 128 2.41 -17.94 -17.90
C ASN A 128 1.42 -17.71 -19.07
N SER A 129 0.12 -17.69 -18.80
CA SER A 129 -0.90 -17.45 -19.82
C SER A 129 -0.81 -16.05 -20.40
N GLU A 130 -1.02 -15.92 -21.71
CA GLU A 130 -1.14 -14.63 -22.40
C GLU A 130 -2.31 -13.78 -21.90
N LYS A 131 -3.29 -14.40 -21.23
CA LYS A 131 -4.44 -13.73 -20.63
C LYS A 131 -4.15 -13.17 -19.23
N PHE A 132 -2.96 -13.37 -18.68
CA PHE A 132 -2.63 -13.00 -17.29
C PHE A 132 -2.95 -11.52 -17.00
N THR A 133 -2.42 -10.61 -17.82
CA THR A 133 -2.60 -9.16 -17.62
C THR A 133 -4.06 -8.74 -17.77
N GLN A 134 -4.76 -9.28 -18.78
CA GLN A 134 -6.18 -9.00 -19.02
C GLN A 134 -7.01 -9.47 -17.82
N VAL A 135 -6.71 -10.64 -17.27
CA VAL A 135 -7.43 -11.20 -16.11
C VAL A 135 -7.21 -10.37 -14.84
N ILE A 136 -6.00 -9.86 -14.60
CA ILE A 136 -5.78 -8.90 -13.49
C ILE A 136 -6.65 -7.66 -13.67
N GLY A 137 -6.78 -7.14 -14.90
CA GLY A 137 -7.68 -6.02 -15.19
C GLY A 137 -9.16 -6.34 -14.96
N GLU A 138 -9.62 -7.54 -15.30
CA GLU A 138 -10.99 -7.97 -15.00
C GLU A 138 -11.23 -8.15 -13.48
N GLN A 139 -10.24 -8.69 -12.75
CA GLN A 139 -10.28 -8.75 -11.29
C GLN A 139 -10.37 -7.35 -10.67
N TYR A 140 -9.57 -6.39 -11.15
CA TYR A 140 -9.64 -4.99 -10.71
C TYR A 140 -11.03 -4.39 -10.92
N ARG A 141 -11.63 -4.62 -12.10
CA ARG A 141 -12.98 -4.16 -12.42
C ARG A 141 -14.00 -4.75 -11.46
N ILE A 142 -13.94 -6.05 -11.20
CA ILE A 142 -14.85 -6.71 -10.24
C ILE A 142 -14.69 -6.12 -8.83
N ALA A 143 -13.46 -6.01 -8.34
CA ALA A 143 -13.18 -5.45 -7.02
C ALA A 143 -13.71 -4.01 -6.91
N SER A 144 -13.51 -3.18 -7.94
CA SER A 144 -14.01 -1.80 -8.01
C SER A 144 -15.55 -1.73 -7.98
N LEU A 145 -16.25 -2.58 -8.74
CA LEU A 145 -17.72 -2.62 -8.73
C LEU A 145 -18.26 -2.99 -7.34
N LEU A 146 -17.62 -3.93 -6.66
CA LEU A 146 -17.99 -4.31 -5.28
C LEU A 146 -17.68 -3.17 -4.29
N ALA A 147 -16.54 -2.47 -4.46
CA ALA A 147 -16.16 -1.32 -3.66
C ALA A 147 -17.15 -0.16 -3.80
N GLU A 148 -17.74 0.02 -4.99
CA GLU A 148 -18.82 0.99 -5.28
C GLU A 148 -20.17 0.56 -4.70
N GLY A 149 -20.32 -0.71 -4.35
CA GLY A 149 -21.50 -1.25 -3.65
C GLY A 149 -22.47 -1.98 -4.59
N GLN A 150 -22.01 -2.40 -5.78
CA GLN A 150 -22.73 -3.39 -6.56
C GLN A 150 -22.87 -4.70 -5.78
N ARG A 151 -23.93 -5.43 -6.08
CA ARG A 151 -24.29 -6.68 -5.42
C ARG A 151 -24.01 -7.83 -6.38
N SER A 152 -23.29 -8.85 -5.93
CA SER A 152 -23.16 -10.08 -6.69
C SER A 152 -24.50 -10.80 -6.75
N ARG A 153 -24.87 -11.36 -7.91
CA ARG A 153 -26.11 -12.13 -8.05
C ARG A 153 -25.94 -13.56 -7.55
N ILE A 154 -26.86 -13.98 -6.69
CA ILE A 154 -27.00 -15.36 -6.25
C ILE A 154 -27.76 -16.13 -7.34
N TRP A 155 -27.21 -17.27 -7.77
CA TRP A 155 -27.75 -18.08 -8.87
C TRP A 155 -27.93 -17.34 -10.23
N GLY A 156 -27.46 -16.10 -10.34
CA GLY A 156 -27.64 -15.25 -11.53
C GLY A 156 -28.99 -14.55 -11.62
N MET A 157 -29.87 -14.72 -10.63
CA MET A 157 -31.22 -14.16 -10.64
C MET A 157 -31.46 -13.21 -9.46
N PHE A 158 -31.01 -13.57 -8.26
CA PHE A 158 -31.34 -12.83 -7.05
C PHE A 158 -30.23 -11.84 -6.69
N PRO A 159 -30.56 -10.59 -6.32
CA PRO A 159 -29.56 -9.66 -5.82
C PRO A 159 -29.02 -10.18 -4.48
N GLY A 160 -27.70 -10.35 -4.38
CA GLY A 160 -27.04 -10.63 -3.11
C GLY A 160 -26.97 -9.41 -2.21
N PHE A 161 -26.19 -9.52 -1.13
CA PHE A 161 -25.96 -8.42 -0.20
C PHE A 161 -24.87 -7.47 -0.71
N ARG A 162 -24.88 -6.23 -0.24
CA ARG A 162 -23.74 -5.34 -0.41
C ARG A 162 -22.63 -5.85 0.49
N ASN A 163 -21.44 -6.04 -0.07
CA ASN A 163 -20.28 -6.44 0.70
C ASN A 163 -19.07 -5.66 0.20
N ARG A 164 -18.83 -4.51 0.83
CA ARG A 164 -17.69 -3.64 0.50
C ARG A 164 -16.40 -4.21 1.09
N GLU A 165 -16.44 -4.89 2.23
CA GLU A 165 -15.27 -5.57 2.82
C GLU A 165 -14.67 -6.59 1.84
N LYS A 166 -15.51 -7.34 1.13
CA LYS A 166 -15.04 -8.31 0.13
C LYS A 166 -14.22 -7.67 -1.00
N SER A 167 -14.49 -6.40 -1.34
CA SER A 167 -13.66 -5.69 -2.33
C SER A 167 -12.24 -5.46 -1.82
N VAL A 168 -12.07 -5.19 -0.52
CA VAL A 168 -10.75 -5.00 0.09
C VAL A 168 -9.95 -6.29 0.05
N GLU A 169 -10.56 -7.41 0.42
CA GLU A 169 -9.95 -8.74 0.28
C GLU A 169 -9.48 -9.01 -1.16
N TYR A 170 -10.30 -8.63 -2.16
CA TYR A 170 -9.96 -8.82 -3.56
C TYR A 170 -8.81 -7.93 -4.02
N PHE A 171 -8.76 -6.66 -3.62
CA PHE A 171 -7.61 -5.81 -3.88
C PHE A 171 -6.33 -6.38 -3.25
N GLU A 172 -6.40 -6.88 -2.02
CA GLU A 172 -5.25 -7.52 -1.36
C GLU A 172 -4.79 -8.80 -2.08
N ILE A 173 -5.72 -9.64 -2.54
CA ILE A 173 -5.39 -10.82 -3.34
C ILE A 173 -4.64 -10.41 -4.62
N MET A 174 -5.09 -9.35 -5.30
CA MET A 174 -4.46 -8.88 -6.53
C MET A 174 -3.03 -8.38 -6.28
N VAL A 175 -2.81 -7.61 -5.22
CA VAL A 175 -1.45 -7.11 -4.87
C VAL A 175 -0.51 -8.28 -4.60
N ARG A 176 -0.96 -9.34 -3.91
CA ARG A 176 -0.15 -10.54 -3.70
C ARG A 176 0.09 -11.34 -4.98
N THR A 177 -0.90 -11.40 -5.88
CA THR A 177 -0.84 -12.22 -7.10
C THR A 177 0.00 -11.56 -8.19
N ALA A 178 -0.09 -10.23 -8.34
CA ALA A 178 0.60 -9.48 -9.38
C ALA A 178 1.19 -8.17 -8.83
N PRO A 179 2.18 -8.24 -7.91
CA PRO A 179 2.77 -7.06 -7.28
C PRO A 179 3.49 -6.13 -8.26
N TYR A 180 3.82 -6.58 -9.47
CA TYR A 180 4.45 -5.74 -10.49
C TYR A 180 3.48 -5.24 -11.57
N SER A 181 2.18 -5.50 -11.41
CA SER A 181 1.17 -5.01 -12.36
C SER A 181 0.89 -3.52 -12.17
N ASP A 182 0.48 -2.84 -13.24
CA ASP A 182 0.00 -1.45 -13.18
C ASP A 182 -1.25 -1.30 -12.29
N TYR A 183 -1.93 -2.41 -12.00
CA TYR A 183 -3.08 -2.46 -11.10
C TYR A 183 -2.71 -2.56 -9.62
N ALA A 184 -1.49 -2.97 -9.26
CA ALA A 184 -1.13 -3.14 -7.85
C ALA A 184 -1.14 -1.83 -7.05
N PRO A 185 -0.60 -0.70 -7.56
CA PRO A 185 -0.77 0.61 -6.93
C PRO A 185 -2.23 1.02 -6.77
N LEU A 186 -3.04 0.81 -7.81
CA LEU A 186 -4.48 1.13 -7.79
C LEU A 186 -5.24 0.27 -6.77
N ALA A 187 -4.87 -1.00 -6.65
CA ALA A 187 -5.46 -1.94 -5.70
C ALA A 187 -5.15 -1.52 -4.26
N LEU A 188 -3.90 -1.15 -3.93
CA LEU A 188 -3.55 -0.65 -2.60
C LEU A 188 -4.29 0.63 -2.24
N MET A 189 -4.40 1.58 -3.17
CA MET A 189 -5.14 2.82 -2.94
C MET A 189 -6.63 2.57 -2.67
N ASN A 190 -7.25 1.62 -3.39
CA ASN A 190 -8.64 1.25 -3.15
C ASN A 190 -8.82 0.38 -1.89
N ALA A 191 -7.85 -0.46 -1.55
CA ALA A 191 -7.83 -1.20 -0.29
C ALA A 191 -7.80 -0.23 0.89
N ALA A 192 -6.86 0.74 0.89
CA ALA A 192 -6.79 1.80 1.90
C ALA A 192 -8.11 2.57 2.04
N ARG A 193 -8.71 2.99 0.91
CA ARG A 193 -10.03 3.64 0.91
C ARG A 193 -11.12 2.74 1.50
N GLY A 194 -11.08 1.44 1.19
CA GLY A 194 -12.01 0.47 1.71
C GLY A 194 -11.87 0.28 3.22
N TYR A 195 -10.65 0.13 3.72
CA TYR A 195 -10.32 0.06 5.14
C TYR A 195 -10.79 1.30 5.91
N LYS A 196 -10.55 2.52 5.39
CA LYS A 196 -11.10 3.75 6.00
C LYS A 196 -12.62 3.77 6.08
N LYS A 197 -13.32 3.20 5.09
CA LYS A 197 -14.80 3.17 5.07
C LYS A 197 -15.40 2.22 6.10
N ILE A 198 -14.63 1.25 6.57
CA ILE A 198 -15.06 0.26 7.58
C ILE A 198 -14.41 0.54 8.95
N SER A 199 -13.80 1.72 9.13
CA SER A 199 -13.13 2.14 10.37
C SER A 199 -12.01 1.19 10.81
N GLU A 200 -11.22 0.74 9.84
CA GLU A 200 -9.99 -0.03 10.05
C GLU A 200 -8.79 0.84 9.65
N GLU A 201 -8.56 1.92 10.39
CA GLU A 201 -7.55 2.95 10.06
C GLU A 201 -6.13 2.39 10.01
N GLU A 202 -5.77 1.47 10.91
CA GLU A 202 -4.45 0.83 10.94
C GLU A 202 -4.18 0.02 9.66
N ALA A 203 -5.19 -0.71 9.17
CA ALA A 203 -5.09 -1.44 7.91
C ALA A 203 -5.04 -0.49 6.70
N ALA A 204 -5.69 0.67 6.79
CA ALA A 204 -5.56 1.71 5.77
C ALA A 204 -4.14 2.30 5.73
N ILE A 205 -3.53 2.54 6.90
CA ILE A 205 -2.14 2.98 7.03
C ILE A 205 -1.19 1.95 6.44
N ASP A 206 -1.33 0.65 6.77
CA ASP A 206 -0.51 -0.43 6.19
C ASP A 206 -0.58 -0.44 4.65
N ALA A 207 -1.79 -0.36 4.08
CA ALA A 207 -1.96 -0.35 2.62
C ALA A 207 -1.32 0.87 1.96
N LEU A 208 -1.39 2.05 2.61
CA LEU A 208 -0.76 3.29 2.11
C LEU A 208 0.76 3.26 2.26
N ASP A 209 1.28 2.73 3.36
CA ASP A 209 2.71 2.58 3.58
C ASP A 209 3.32 1.61 2.55
N ARG A 210 2.68 0.46 2.31
CA ARG A 210 3.04 -0.46 1.23
C ARG A 210 2.99 0.22 -0.13
N MET A 211 2.02 1.10 -0.36
CA MET A 211 1.91 1.85 -1.62
C MET A 211 3.12 2.79 -1.82
N ILE A 212 3.47 3.56 -0.78
CA ILE A 212 4.59 4.50 -0.79
C ILE A 212 5.93 3.77 -0.95
N ASN A 213 6.16 2.73 -0.15
CA ASN A 213 7.44 2.03 -0.08
C ASN A 213 7.69 1.11 -1.27
N THR A 214 6.64 0.49 -1.83
CA THR A 214 6.79 -0.46 -2.94
C THR A 214 6.69 0.22 -4.31
N TYR A 215 5.91 1.31 -4.42
CA TYR A 215 5.63 1.97 -5.70
C TYR A 215 5.94 3.48 -5.69
N PRO A 216 7.13 3.93 -5.25
CA PRO A 216 7.44 5.35 -5.08
C PRO A 216 7.43 6.18 -6.37
N ARG A 217 7.47 5.51 -7.54
CA ARG A 217 7.41 6.16 -8.87
C ARG A 217 6.00 6.19 -9.48
N SER A 218 5.00 5.69 -8.76
CA SER A 218 3.62 5.72 -9.24
C SER A 218 3.08 7.15 -9.21
N ALA A 219 2.22 7.48 -10.18
CA ALA A 219 1.47 8.74 -10.19
C ALA A 219 0.50 8.88 -8.98
N LEU A 220 0.23 7.78 -8.27
CA LEU A 220 -0.62 7.75 -7.07
C LEU A 220 0.15 8.03 -5.78
N THR A 221 1.48 8.07 -5.82
CA THR A 221 2.32 8.26 -4.62
C THR A 221 2.02 9.58 -3.90
N PRO A 222 1.85 10.74 -4.57
CA PRO A 222 1.49 11.98 -3.89
C PRO A 222 0.15 11.86 -3.11
N ASP A 223 -0.87 11.28 -3.74
CA ASP A 223 -2.18 11.03 -3.11
C ASP A 223 -2.05 10.04 -1.94
N ALA A 224 -1.14 9.06 -2.00
CA ALA A 224 -0.88 8.15 -0.89
C ALA A 224 -0.30 8.87 0.34
N TYR A 225 0.67 9.77 0.15
CA TYR A 225 1.25 10.60 1.22
C TYR A 225 0.20 11.50 1.90
N LEU A 226 -0.68 12.13 1.13
CA LEU A 226 -1.77 12.92 1.71
C LEU A 226 -2.74 12.03 2.50
N ARG A 227 -3.15 10.91 1.91
CA ARG A 227 -4.11 10.01 2.55
C ARG A 227 -3.56 9.40 3.83
N ILE A 228 -2.26 9.07 3.91
CA ILE A 228 -1.68 8.50 5.13
C ILE A 228 -1.61 9.57 6.22
N ALA A 229 -1.22 10.81 5.87
CA ALA A 229 -1.27 11.95 6.79
C ALA A 229 -2.69 12.21 7.33
N GLU A 230 -3.69 12.23 6.46
CA GLU A 230 -5.10 12.38 6.84
C GLU A 230 -5.61 11.23 7.71
N THR A 231 -5.09 10.02 7.51
CA THR A 231 -5.51 8.85 8.29
C THR A 231 -4.90 8.88 9.69
N HIS A 232 -3.62 9.24 9.82
CA HIS A 232 -3.03 9.53 11.14
C HIS A 232 -3.75 10.70 11.83
N ALA A 233 -4.07 11.78 11.11
CA ALA A 233 -4.81 12.91 11.66
C ALA A 233 -6.21 12.51 12.16
N SER A 234 -6.85 11.51 11.54
CA SER A 234 -8.15 11.00 12.01
C SER A 234 -8.09 10.20 13.31
N LEU A 235 -6.91 9.73 13.71
CA LEU A 235 -6.66 9.03 14.98
C LEU A 235 -6.37 10.00 16.14
N VAL A 236 -6.37 11.31 15.90
CA VAL A 236 -6.01 12.32 16.92
C VAL A 236 -7.24 12.70 17.77
N ASP A 237 -7.23 12.31 19.03
CA ASP A 237 -8.29 12.62 20.01
C ASP A 237 -8.17 14.03 20.63
N GLY A 238 -7.16 14.80 20.24
CA GLY A 238 -6.92 16.17 20.68
C GLY A 238 -5.71 16.31 21.61
N PRO A 239 -5.49 17.52 22.18
CA PRO A 239 -4.21 17.88 22.80
C PRO A 239 -3.95 17.24 24.16
N TYR A 240 -4.96 16.62 24.78
CA TYR A 240 -4.85 16.01 26.11
C TYR A 240 -4.46 14.53 26.06
N TYR A 241 -4.50 13.91 24.88
CA TYR A 241 -4.26 12.49 24.67
C TYR A 241 -2.85 12.22 24.14
N ASP A 242 -2.53 10.96 23.83
CA ASP A 242 -1.28 10.60 23.19
C ASP A 242 -1.10 11.34 21.84
N GLN A 243 0.14 11.71 21.53
CA GLN A 243 0.46 12.56 20.38
C GLN A 243 1.31 11.84 19.33
N ALA A 244 1.41 10.51 19.36
CA ALA A 244 2.12 9.75 18.33
C ALA A 244 1.51 10.00 16.95
N ALA A 245 0.21 9.74 16.78
CA ALA A 245 -0.50 9.98 15.53
C ALA A 245 -0.44 11.45 15.07
N THR A 246 -0.46 12.42 16.00
CA THR A 246 -0.29 13.84 15.67
C THR A 246 1.07 14.11 15.02
N LYS A 247 2.14 13.51 15.55
CA LYS A 247 3.49 13.67 15.01
C LYS A 247 3.66 12.94 13.68
N ASP A 248 3.08 11.76 13.53
CA ASP A 248 3.10 11.01 12.27
C ASP A 248 2.38 11.80 11.17
N ALA A 249 1.20 12.36 11.48
CA ALA A 249 0.47 13.22 10.55
C ALA A 249 1.28 14.46 10.13
N ILE A 250 1.93 15.15 11.09
CA ILE A 250 2.83 16.28 10.81
C ILE A 250 3.94 15.85 9.84
N THR A 251 4.59 14.74 10.14
CA THR A 251 5.71 14.21 9.34
C THR A 251 5.27 13.95 7.90
N TYR A 252 4.17 13.22 7.69
CA TYR A 252 3.70 12.92 6.34
C TYR A 252 3.20 14.15 5.56
N TYR A 253 2.62 15.16 6.23
CA TYR A 253 2.29 16.42 5.57
C TYR A 253 3.53 17.21 5.17
N GLU A 254 4.56 17.26 6.03
CA GLU A 254 5.84 17.91 5.71
C GLU A 254 6.54 17.19 4.56
N ASP A 255 6.62 15.86 4.61
CA ASP A 255 7.19 15.02 3.55
C ASP A 255 6.45 15.24 2.23
N TYR A 256 5.12 15.31 2.24
CA TYR A 256 4.36 15.61 1.03
C TYR A 256 4.78 16.94 0.41
N MET A 257 4.86 18.01 1.22
CA MET A 257 5.21 19.35 0.73
C MET A 257 6.65 19.42 0.20
N ILE A 258 7.57 18.63 0.78
CA ILE A 258 8.97 18.55 0.36
C ILE A 258 9.12 17.73 -0.92
N LEU A 259 8.45 16.57 -1.00
CA LEU A 259 8.61 15.60 -2.09
C LEU A 259 7.80 15.95 -3.34
N PHE A 260 6.65 16.63 -3.19
CA PHE A 260 5.73 16.91 -4.29
C PHE A 260 5.38 18.41 -4.43
N PRO A 261 6.38 19.31 -4.51
CA PRO A 261 6.14 20.76 -4.50
C PRO A 261 5.33 21.27 -5.71
N SER A 262 5.26 20.48 -6.80
CA SER A 262 4.50 20.82 -8.01
C SER A 262 3.04 20.35 -8.00
N ASP A 263 2.62 19.53 -7.03
CA ASP A 263 1.23 19.04 -6.94
C ASP A 263 0.35 20.07 -6.21
N ILE A 264 0.01 21.15 -6.95
CA ILE A 264 -0.75 22.30 -6.47
C ILE A 264 -2.07 21.89 -5.82
N GLY A 265 -2.71 20.83 -6.33
CA GLY A 265 -4.02 20.38 -5.84
C GLY A 265 -3.96 19.90 -4.39
N GLY A 266 -2.89 19.21 -4.01
CA GLY A 266 -2.73 18.68 -2.65
C GLY A 266 -1.99 19.59 -1.68
N MET A 267 -1.25 20.60 -2.15
CA MET A 267 -0.50 21.53 -1.28
C MET A 267 -1.39 22.25 -0.27
N ALA A 268 -2.52 22.79 -0.70
CA ALA A 268 -3.44 23.49 0.21
C ALA A 268 -4.01 22.56 1.29
N THR A 269 -4.26 21.28 0.94
CA THR A 269 -4.71 20.26 1.90
C THR A 269 -3.60 19.93 2.90
N ALA A 270 -2.37 19.76 2.43
CA ALA A 270 -1.22 19.48 3.29
C ALA A 270 -0.94 20.62 4.26
N GLU A 271 -0.90 21.87 3.77
CA GLU A 271 -0.66 23.06 4.61
C GLU A 271 -1.72 23.19 5.71
N LYS A 272 -2.99 23.03 5.35
CA LYS A 272 -4.10 23.09 6.32
C LYS A 272 -4.01 21.95 7.34
N GLY A 273 -3.76 20.73 6.88
CA GLY A 273 -3.59 19.56 7.75
C GLY A 273 -2.42 19.74 8.72
N LEU A 274 -1.27 20.18 8.19
CA LEU A 274 -0.06 20.47 8.96
C LEU A 274 -0.31 21.55 10.01
N ALA A 275 -0.93 22.67 9.64
CA ALA A 275 -1.26 23.75 10.56
C ALA A 275 -2.17 23.27 11.70
N ASN A 276 -3.19 22.46 11.38
CA ASN A 276 -4.09 21.87 12.38
C ASN A 276 -3.34 20.95 13.34
N MET A 277 -2.49 20.06 12.84
CA MET A 277 -1.75 19.11 13.68
C MET A 277 -0.68 19.80 14.53
N LYS A 278 0.01 20.82 13.97
CA LYS A 278 0.94 21.67 14.74
C LYS A 278 0.21 22.43 15.85
N GLN A 279 -1.00 22.93 15.61
CA GLN A 279 -1.84 23.56 16.63
C GLN A 279 -2.17 22.59 17.77
N VAL A 280 -2.58 21.35 17.45
CA VAL A 280 -2.89 20.32 18.45
C VAL A 280 -1.64 19.99 19.27
N LEU A 281 -0.51 19.73 18.61
CA LEU A 281 0.73 19.38 19.30
C LEU A 281 1.24 20.54 20.18
N ALA A 282 1.25 21.77 19.68
CA ALA A 282 1.64 22.93 20.46
C ALA A 282 0.73 23.11 21.69
N ARG A 283 -0.60 22.92 21.51
CA ARG A 283 -1.56 22.99 22.61
C ARG A 283 -1.33 21.90 23.65
N SER A 284 -0.98 20.69 23.22
CA SER A 284 -0.60 19.59 24.11
C SER A 284 0.60 19.98 24.99
N LYS A 285 1.64 20.55 24.39
CA LYS A 285 2.83 21.04 25.11
C LYS A 285 2.49 22.14 26.11
N LEU A 286 1.69 23.12 25.70
CA LEU A 286 1.23 24.18 26.60
C LEU A 286 0.48 23.61 27.81
N THR A 287 -0.45 22.67 27.59
CA THR A 287 -1.21 22.01 28.66
C THR A 287 -0.29 21.28 29.64
N MET A 288 0.72 20.58 29.15
CA MET A 288 1.72 19.93 30.02
C MET A 288 2.49 20.97 30.84
N GLY A 289 2.87 22.09 30.23
CA GLY A 289 3.49 23.22 30.94
C GLY A 289 2.59 23.75 32.07
N GLU A 290 1.30 23.96 31.80
CA GLU A 290 0.32 24.39 32.81
C GLU A 290 0.19 23.38 33.96
N TYR A 291 0.23 22.08 33.67
CA TYR A 291 0.18 21.05 34.70
C TYR A 291 1.38 21.14 35.65
N TYR A 292 2.59 21.23 35.09
CA TYR A 292 3.82 21.36 35.89
C TYR A 292 3.87 22.68 36.68
N TYR A 293 3.38 23.76 36.09
CA TYR A 293 3.29 25.06 36.73
C TYR A 293 2.32 25.03 37.93
N LYS A 294 1.07 24.59 37.73
CA LYS A 294 0.00 24.68 38.74
C LYS A 294 0.11 23.61 39.81
N TYR A 295 0.30 22.35 39.42
CA TYR A 295 0.12 21.21 40.32
C TYR A 295 1.44 20.66 40.87
N ARG A 296 2.55 20.84 40.13
CA ARG A 296 3.87 20.38 40.56
C ARG A 296 4.76 21.49 41.10
N LYS A 297 4.39 22.76 40.88
CA LYS A 297 5.23 23.95 41.15
C LYS A 297 6.65 23.79 40.59
N ASN A 298 6.78 23.03 39.49
CA ASN A 298 8.06 22.78 38.83
C ASN A 298 8.21 23.75 37.67
N TYR A 299 8.71 24.94 37.99
CA TYR A 299 8.83 26.06 37.05
C TYR A 299 9.82 25.77 35.92
N GLN A 300 10.89 24.99 36.18
CA GLN A 300 11.83 24.59 35.14
C GLN A 300 11.20 23.64 34.12
N ALA A 301 10.47 22.62 34.58
CA ALA A 301 9.75 21.72 33.68
C ALA A 301 8.69 22.48 32.87
N ALA A 302 7.92 23.36 33.50
CA ALA A 302 6.93 24.17 32.80
C ALA A 302 7.56 25.09 31.74
N LYS A 303 8.73 25.69 32.03
CA LYS A 303 9.53 26.46 31.06
C LYS A 303 9.87 25.65 29.82
N VAL A 304 10.33 24.41 29.99
CA VAL A 304 10.66 23.50 28.87
C VAL A 304 9.45 23.29 27.99
N PHE A 305 8.30 22.93 28.56
CA PHE A 305 7.08 22.67 27.78
C PHE A 305 6.56 23.90 27.05
N TYR A 306 6.63 25.10 27.63
CA TYR A 306 6.25 26.33 26.92
C TYR A 306 7.19 26.64 25.75
N ASN A 307 8.50 26.44 25.91
CA ASN A 307 9.45 26.58 24.81
C ASN A 307 9.20 25.54 23.70
N GLU A 308 8.85 24.30 24.07
CA GLU A 308 8.44 23.28 23.09
C GLU A 308 7.19 23.70 22.31
N ALA A 309 6.17 24.23 22.99
CA ALA A 309 4.96 24.73 22.33
C ALA A 309 5.28 25.84 21.30
N ILE A 310 6.18 26.77 21.67
CA ILE A 310 6.65 27.83 20.77
C ILE A 310 7.43 27.23 19.59
N THR A 311 8.28 26.23 19.83
CA THR A 311 9.10 25.62 18.78
C THR A 311 8.25 24.86 17.77
N VAL A 312 7.20 24.17 18.22
CA VAL A 312 6.29 23.39 17.37
C VAL A 312 5.52 24.29 16.39
N TYR A 313 5.01 25.43 16.85
CA TYR A 313 4.24 26.33 16.00
C TYR A 313 4.45 27.82 16.36
N PRO A 314 5.58 28.42 15.96
CA PRO A 314 6.05 29.72 16.47
C PRO A 314 5.10 30.89 16.24
N ASP A 315 4.34 30.85 15.15
CA ASP A 315 3.48 31.96 14.70
C ASP A 315 2.01 31.75 15.12
N SER A 316 1.73 30.76 15.96
CA SER A 316 0.37 30.45 16.41
C SER A 316 -0.07 31.23 17.65
N GLU A 317 -1.38 31.32 17.86
CA GLU A 317 -1.96 31.84 19.09
C GLU A 317 -1.49 31.06 20.33
N VAL A 318 -1.23 29.75 20.19
CA VAL A 318 -0.70 28.91 21.27
C VAL A 318 0.70 29.35 21.66
N ALA A 319 1.55 29.69 20.68
CA ALA A 319 2.88 30.22 20.96
C ALA A 319 2.84 31.61 21.60
N ALA A 320 1.90 32.47 21.20
CA ALA A 320 1.68 33.74 21.87
C ALA A 320 1.31 33.56 23.36
N GLU A 321 0.39 32.64 23.65
CA GLU A 321 0.02 32.29 25.03
C GLU A 321 1.22 31.72 25.81
N ALA A 322 1.96 30.79 25.21
CA ALA A 322 3.15 30.18 25.81
C ALA A 322 4.21 31.24 26.16
N ARG A 323 4.44 32.24 25.30
CA ARG A 323 5.36 33.36 25.57
C ARG A 323 4.92 34.19 26.78
N THR A 324 3.62 34.47 26.92
CA THR A 324 3.09 35.17 28.10
C THR A 324 3.33 34.37 29.38
N LYS A 325 3.11 33.04 29.35
CA LYS A 325 3.35 32.16 30.50
C LYS A 325 4.83 32.04 30.85
N LEU A 326 5.70 32.00 29.83
CA LEU A 326 7.15 31.95 29.98
C LEU A 326 7.68 33.16 30.75
N ALA A 327 7.21 34.37 30.41
CA ALA A 327 7.61 35.60 31.11
C ALA A 327 7.26 35.56 32.61
N VAL A 328 6.11 35.00 32.97
CA VAL A 328 5.71 34.81 34.37
C VAL A 328 6.66 33.83 35.07
N ILE A 329 6.97 32.70 34.44
CA ILE A 329 7.89 31.69 34.98
C ILE A 329 9.29 32.26 35.18
N ASP A 330 9.82 32.99 34.22
CA ASP A 330 11.17 33.56 34.30
C ASP A 330 11.28 34.55 35.48
N ALA A 331 10.26 35.37 35.70
CA ALA A 331 10.21 36.27 36.86
C ALA A 331 10.13 35.51 38.21
N VAL A 332 9.50 34.34 38.25
CA VAL A 332 9.45 33.49 39.45
C VAL A 332 10.82 32.84 39.70
N LEU A 333 11.44 32.29 38.66
CA LEU A 333 12.75 31.65 38.75
C LEU A 333 13.84 32.64 39.16
N GLN A 334 13.83 33.86 38.60
CA GLN A 334 14.75 34.92 39.00
C GLN A 334 14.61 35.26 40.49
N ARG A 335 13.38 35.44 40.99
CA ARG A 335 13.13 35.67 42.42
C ARG A 335 13.63 34.53 43.31
N GLN A 336 13.45 33.28 42.89
CA GLN A 336 13.96 32.12 43.62
C GLN A 336 15.49 32.09 43.67
N SER A 337 16.15 32.40 42.56
CA SER A 337 17.63 32.48 42.50
C SER A 337 18.20 33.66 43.30
N GLY A 338 17.52 34.82 43.31
CA GLY A 338 17.90 35.98 44.13
C GLY A 338 17.74 35.72 45.62
N ASN A 339 16.68 35.03 46.04
CA ASN A 339 16.49 34.64 47.44
C ASN A 339 17.48 33.56 47.90
N ALA A 340 17.88 32.64 47.01
CA ALA A 340 18.88 31.62 47.30
C ALA A 340 20.29 32.20 47.46
N SER A 341 20.61 33.31 46.79
CA SER A 341 21.89 34.03 46.92
C SER A 341 21.92 35.02 48.10
N ALA A 342 20.75 35.43 48.62
CA ALA A 342 20.63 36.34 49.76
C ALA A 342 20.65 35.64 51.14
N ASN A 343 20.48 34.32 51.21
CA ASN A 343 20.62 33.54 52.44
C ASN A 343 21.99 32.83 52.46
N PRO A 344 22.94 33.23 53.33
CA PRO A 344 24.20 32.50 53.47
C PRO A 344 23.93 31.08 53.99
N GLU A 345 24.71 30.14 53.49
CA GLU A 345 24.77 28.74 53.93
C GLU A 345 24.75 28.65 55.48
N PRO A 346 23.91 27.79 56.09
CA PRO A 346 23.99 27.60 57.53
C PRO A 346 25.39 27.08 57.88
N ALA A 347 26.06 27.78 58.79
CA ALA A 347 27.42 27.48 59.23
C ALA A 347 27.58 25.98 59.53
N ALA A 348 28.70 25.42 59.05
CA ALA A 348 29.04 24.00 59.20
C ALA A 348 28.79 23.51 60.64
N PRO A 349 28.19 22.32 60.82
CA PRO A 349 27.84 21.83 62.15
C PRO A 349 29.10 21.73 63.02
N ALA A 350 29.05 22.37 64.20
CA ALA A 350 30.11 22.32 65.19
C ALA A 350 30.46 20.87 65.54
N ALA A 351 31.76 20.56 65.54
CA ALA A 351 32.30 19.22 65.75
C ALA A 351 31.70 18.54 67.00
N ALA A 352 31.08 17.37 66.78
CA ALA A 352 30.50 16.56 67.83
C ALA A 352 31.57 16.12 68.85
N LYS A 353 31.36 16.44 70.13
CA LYS A 353 32.18 15.95 71.25
C LYS A 353 32.08 14.42 71.33
N LYS A 354 33.20 13.73 71.09
CA LYS A 354 33.37 12.28 71.30
C LYS A 354 33.06 11.92 72.76
N LYS A 355 31.97 11.19 73.01
CA LYS A 355 31.77 10.47 74.27
C LYS A 355 32.64 9.21 74.26
N ARG A 356 33.58 9.11 75.21
CA ARG A 356 34.33 7.89 75.50
C ARG A 356 33.41 6.92 76.25
N PHE A 357 33.15 5.75 75.67
CA PHE A 357 32.53 4.64 76.38
C PHE A 357 33.63 3.89 77.14
N GLY A 358 33.50 3.81 78.46
CA GLY A 358 34.28 2.91 79.31
C GLY A 358 33.70 1.51 79.22
N ILE A 359 34.59 0.53 79.06
CA ILE A 359 34.30 -0.90 79.10
C ILE A 359 34.27 -1.31 80.57
N PHE A 360 33.19 -1.98 80.99
CA PHE A 360 33.14 -2.87 82.14
C PHE A 360 32.52 -4.18 81.70
#